data_AF-A0A5J4U8S0-F1
#
_entry.id   AF-A0A5J4U8S0-F1
#
_cell.length_a   1.000
_cell.length_b   1.000
_cell.length_c   1.000
_cell.angle_alpha   90.00
_cell.angle_beta   90.00
_cell.angle_gamma   90.00
#
_symmetry.space_group_name_H-M   'P 1'
#
loop_
_entity.id
_entity.type
_entity.pdbx_description
1 polymer ?
#
loop_
_entity_poly.entity_id
_entity_poly.type
_entity_poly.pdbx_seq_one_letter_code
_entity_poly.pdbx_strand_id
1 'polypeptide(L)'
;MTAGGSELETNQDIWNILFNFSDFISDLREGRSQKKLNPDVPIFPSQPKLILQINDQIEEEGGQEEIDSNLFNRSMGKVRRESQSAKDTIINYYQDMQNRPIWMRQI
;
A
#
# COMPACT_ATOMS: atom_id res chain seq x y z
N MET A 1 -31.11 4.90 15.84
CA MET A 1 -30.84 5.69 14.62
C MET A 1 -29.90 4.87 13.77
N THR A 2 -30.40 4.25 12.70
CA THR A 2 -29.56 3.52 11.74
C THR A 2 -29.06 4.55 10.75
N ALA A 3 -27.76 4.89 10.81
CA ALA A 3 -27.13 5.79 9.87
C ALA A 3 -27.24 5.17 8.47
N GLY A 4 -28.06 5.79 7.61
CA GLY A 4 -28.43 5.30 6.29
C GLY A 4 -27.36 5.55 5.22
N GLY A 5 -26.09 5.26 5.52
CA GLY A 5 -25.08 5.07 4.48
C GLY A 5 -25.25 3.66 3.93
N SER A 6 -25.42 3.51 2.62
CA SER A 6 -25.43 2.17 2.04
C SER A 6 -24.03 1.56 2.16
N GLU A 7 -23.94 0.28 2.53
CA GLU A 7 -22.67 -0.47 2.65
C GLU A 7 -21.80 -0.35 1.37
N LEU A 8 -22.44 -0.17 0.21
CA LEU A 8 -21.80 0.02 -1.09
C LEU A 8 -21.11 1.38 -1.26
N GLU A 9 -21.75 2.48 -0.86
CA GLU A 9 -21.14 3.82 -0.92
C GLU A 9 -19.95 3.90 0.04
N THR A 10 -20.09 3.33 1.24
CA THR A 10 -18.98 3.24 2.20
C THR A 10 -17.81 2.42 1.65
N ASN A 11 -18.07 1.30 0.97
CA ASN A 11 -17.03 0.49 0.36
C ASN A 11 -16.31 1.20 -0.80
N GLN A 12 -17.05 1.96 -1.63
CA GLN A 12 -16.45 2.73 -2.72
C GLN A 12 -15.60 3.89 -2.19
N ASP A 13 -16.07 4.59 -1.16
CA ASP A 13 -15.33 5.67 -0.53
C ASP A 13 -14.05 5.17 0.16
N ILE A 14 -14.13 4.03 0.86
CA ILE A 14 -12.95 3.36 1.43
C ILE A 14 -11.97 3.01 0.31
N TRP A 15 -12.45 2.41 -0.79
CA TRP A 15 -11.59 2.04 -1.90
C TRP A 15 -10.91 3.26 -2.54
N ASN A 16 -11.65 4.36 -2.74
CA ASN A 16 -11.11 5.61 -3.29
C ASN A 16 -10.05 6.22 -2.35
N ILE A 17 -10.28 6.21 -1.03
CA ILE A 17 -9.33 6.71 -0.05
C ILE A 17 -8.04 5.87 -0.06
N LEU A 18 -8.15 4.55 -0.05
CA LEU A 18 -7.01 3.65 -0.08
C LEU A 18 -6.22 3.77 -1.39
N PHE A 19 -6.92 3.93 -2.53
CA PHE A 19 -6.30 4.19 -3.82
C PHE A 19 -5.50 5.49 -3.83
N ASN A 20 -6.10 6.60 -3.38
CA ASN A 20 -5.41 7.88 -3.29
C ASN A 20 -4.24 7.86 -2.31
N PHE A 21 -4.37 7.11 -1.21
CA PHE A 21 -3.28 6.93 -0.25
C PHE A 21 -2.12 6.16 -0.88
N SER A 22 -2.40 5.06 -1.58
CA SER A 22 -1.39 4.29 -2.32
C SER A 22 -0.63 5.16 -3.34
N ASP A 23 -1.36 5.96 -4.12
CA ASP A 23 -0.75 6.90 -5.08
C ASP A 23 0.14 7.93 -4.37
N PHE A 24 -0.30 8.46 -3.22
CA PHE A 24 0.50 9.38 -2.41
C PHE A 24 1.78 8.72 -1.89
N ILE A 25 1.73 7.48 -1.40
CA ILE A 25 2.93 6.74 -0.98
C ILE A 25 3.88 6.50 -2.16
N SER A 26 3.36 6.20 -3.35
CA SER A 26 4.17 6.06 -4.55
C SER A 26 4.90 7.36 -4.90
N ASP A 27 4.18 8.48 -4.86
CA ASP A 27 4.77 9.80 -5.10
C ASP A 27 5.81 10.16 -4.03
N LEU A 28 5.61 9.80 -2.75
CA LEU A 28 6.63 9.95 -1.70
C LEU A 28 7.88 9.12 -2.00
N ARG A 29 7.73 7.91 -2.55
CA ARG A 29 8.84 7.02 -2.88
C ARG A 29 9.65 7.52 -4.07
N GLU A 30 8.99 7.93 -5.14
CA GLU A 30 9.64 8.31 -6.40
C GLU A 30 9.98 9.80 -6.47
N GLY A 31 9.33 10.61 -5.65
CA GLY A 31 9.24 12.05 -5.82
C GLY A 31 8.17 12.41 -6.85
N ARG A 32 7.61 13.60 -6.71
CA ARG A 32 6.61 14.13 -7.64
C ARG A 32 7.20 15.26 -8.47
N SER A 33 7.25 15.04 -9.78
CA SER A 33 7.66 16.05 -10.76
C SER A 33 6.44 16.72 -11.42
N GLN A 34 6.66 17.89 -12.04
CA GLN A 34 5.61 18.63 -12.72
C GLN A 34 5.05 17.83 -13.90
N LYS A 35 3.81 17.34 -13.77
CA LYS A 35 3.11 16.69 -14.89
C LYS A 35 2.51 17.79 -15.77
N LYS A 36 2.79 17.76 -17.09
CA LYS A 36 2.26 18.73 -18.07
C LYS A 36 0.73 18.91 -18.02
N LEU A 37 0.01 17.89 -17.59
CA LEU A 37 -1.45 17.87 -17.53
C LEU A 37 -2.01 18.46 -16.23
N ASN A 38 -1.22 18.51 -15.15
CA ASN A 38 -1.66 19.00 -13.84
C ASN A 38 -0.60 19.97 -13.25
N PRO A 39 -0.58 21.23 -13.69
CA PRO A 39 0.44 22.21 -13.30
C PRO A 39 0.35 22.62 -11.82
N ASP A 40 -0.81 22.45 -11.17
CA ASP A 40 -1.05 22.92 -9.79
C ASP A 40 -0.65 21.90 -8.71
N VAL A 41 -0.02 20.79 -9.09
CA VAL A 41 0.32 19.73 -8.14
C VAL A 41 1.66 20.04 -7.47
N PRO A 42 1.77 19.93 -6.13
CA PRO A 42 3.01 20.23 -5.42
C PRO A 42 4.15 19.31 -5.88
N ILE A 43 5.31 19.91 -6.15
CA ILE A 43 6.53 19.23 -6.58
C ILE A 43 7.39 18.94 -5.36
N PHE A 44 7.90 17.72 -5.25
CA PHE A 44 8.81 17.35 -4.16
C PHE A 44 9.74 16.20 -4.59
N PRO A 45 10.98 16.14 -4.08
CA PRO A 45 11.86 15.01 -4.34
C PRO A 45 11.40 13.76 -3.59
N SER A 46 11.96 12.60 -3.94
CA SER A 46 11.77 11.36 -3.18
C SER A 46 12.05 11.57 -1.68
N GLN A 47 11.18 11.04 -0.83
CA GLN A 47 11.20 11.17 0.63
C GLN A 47 11.40 9.80 1.31
N PRO A 48 12.58 9.16 1.16
CA PRO A 48 12.82 7.80 1.62
C PRO A 48 12.66 7.62 3.14
N LYS A 49 12.93 8.67 3.93
CA LYS A 49 12.73 8.62 5.40
C LYS A 49 11.26 8.43 5.78
N LEU A 50 10.34 9.10 5.08
CA LEU A 50 8.91 8.96 5.33
C LEU A 50 8.42 7.57 4.92
N ILE A 51 8.93 7.04 3.80
CA ILE A 51 8.58 5.67 3.37
C ILE A 51 8.98 4.63 4.42
N LEU A 52 10.18 4.77 5.02
CA LEU A 52 10.61 3.87 6.09
C LEU A 52 9.67 3.96 7.30
N GLN A 53 9.33 5.17 7.74
CA GLN A 53 8.40 5.36 8.85
C GLN A 53 7.01 4.78 8.57
N ILE A 54 6.52 4.90 7.34
CA ILE A 54 5.22 4.36 6.93
C ILE A 54 5.26 2.84 6.88
N ASN A 55 6.34 2.24 6.38
CA ASN A 55 6.50 0.78 6.42
C ASN A 55 6.54 0.28 7.87
N ASP A 56 7.27 0.96 8.76
CA ASP A 56 7.34 0.61 10.18
C ASP A 56 5.95 0.69 10.84
N GLN A 57 5.16 1.74 10.54
CA GLN A 57 3.80 1.89 11.05
C GLN A 57 2.83 0.83 10.50
N ILE A 58 2.92 0.50 9.21
CA ILE A 58 2.08 -0.53 8.60
C ILE A 58 2.35 -1.89 9.26
N GLU A 59 3.62 -2.20 9.53
CA GLU A 59 3.98 -3.44 10.21
C GLU A 59 3.58 -3.42 11.70
N GLU A 60 3.77 -2.30 12.40
CA GLU A 60 3.37 -2.14 13.81
C GLU A 60 1.85 -2.37 14.00
N GLU A 61 1.04 -1.96 13.03
CA GLU A 61 -0.42 -2.16 13.01
C GLU A 61 -0.85 -3.51 12.40
N GLY A 62 0.10 -4.40 12.08
CA GLY A 62 -0.17 -5.77 11.64
C GLY A 62 -0.53 -5.94 10.16
N GLY A 63 0.07 -5.12 9.29
CA GLY A 63 -0.20 -5.16 7.84
C GLY A 63 0.09 -6.52 7.19
N GLN A 64 1.14 -7.22 7.63
CA GLN A 64 1.47 -8.56 7.12
C GLN A 64 0.48 -9.62 7.62
N GLU A 65 0.06 -9.53 8.88
CA GLU A 65 -0.96 -10.37 9.50
C GLU A 65 -2.32 -10.19 8.82
N GLU A 66 -2.68 -8.97 8.43
CA GLU A 66 -3.92 -8.70 7.69
C GLU A 66 -3.89 -9.36 6.30
N ILE A 67 -2.79 -9.25 5.56
CA ILE A 67 -2.61 -9.93 4.26
C ILE A 67 -2.78 -11.44 4.43
N ASP A 68 -2.13 -12.04 5.43
CA ASP A 68 -2.20 -13.47 5.68
C ASP A 68 -3.60 -13.90 6.12
N SER A 69 -4.25 -13.16 7.01
CA SER A 69 -5.63 -13.41 7.44
C SER A 69 -6.61 -13.43 6.26
N ASN A 70 -6.49 -12.42 5.38
CA ASN A 70 -7.35 -12.28 4.19
C ASN A 70 -7.10 -13.37 3.14
N LEU A 71 -5.91 -13.98 3.09
CA LEU A 71 -5.63 -15.15 2.24
C LEU A 71 -6.35 -16.41 2.72
N PHE A 72 -6.44 -16.62 4.03
CA PHE A 72 -7.11 -17.79 4.62
C PHE A 72 -8.63 -17.62 4.71
N ASN A 73 -9.14 -16.39 4.64
CA ASN A 73 -10.56 -16.12 4.66
C ASN A 73 -11.27 -16.60 3.37
N ARG A 74 -12.18 -17.58 3.51
CA ARG A 74 -12.84 -18.25 2.38
C ARG A 74 -13.99 -17.46 1.74
N SER A 75 -14.44 -16.37 2.35
CA SER A 75 -15.71 -15.71 1.97
C SER A 75 -15.58 -14.62 0.90
N MET A 76 -14.37 -14.20 0.50
CA MET A 76 -14.21 -13.09 -0.45
C MET A 76 -13.14 -13.35 -1.52
N GLY A 77 -13.56 -13.87 -2.69
CA GLY A 77 -12.66 -14.18 -3.79
C GLY A 77 -11.93 -12.97 -4.41
N LYS A 78 -12.47 -11.75 -4.30
CA LYS A 78 -11.75 -10.53 -4.72
C LYS A 78 -10.66 -10.18 -3.71
N VAL A 79 -11.01 -10.05 -2.43
CA VAL A 79 -10.07 -9.74 -1.34
C VAL A 79 -8.90 -10.72 -1.33
N ARG A 80 -9.17 -12.02 -1.41
CA ARG A 80 -8.12 -13.05 -1.48
C ARG A 80 -7.18 -12.86 -2.68
N ARG A 81 -7.69 -12.44 -3.86
CA ARG A 81 -6.85 -12.17 -5.03
C ARG A 81 -5.96 -10.95 -4.80
N GLU A 82 -6.50 -9.88 -4.21
CA GLU A 82 -5.72 -8.68 -3.87
C GLU A 82 -4.64 -9.02 -2.83
N SER A 83 -4.98 -9.78 -1.79
CA SER A 83 -4.01 -10.22 -0.77
C SER A 83 -2.91 -11.10 -1.35
N GLN A 84 -3.24 -11.99 -2.30
CA GLN A 84 -2.23 -12.78 -3.00
C GLN A 84 -1.31 -11.89 -3.83
N SER A 85 -1.88 -10.94 -4.57
CA SER A 85 -1.09 -9.97 -5.36
C SER A 85 -0.18 -9.12 -4.48
N ALA A 86 -0.67 -8.66 -3.33
CA ALA A 86 0.13 -7.93 -2.35
C ALA A 86 1.29 -8.78 -1.82
N LYS A 87 1.01 -10.03 -1.42
CA LYS A 87 2.03 -10.97 -0.95
C LYS A 87 3.09 -11.27 -2.00
N ASP A 88 2.68 -11.51 -3.24
CA ASP A 88 3.59 -11.75 -4.37
C ASP A 88 4.46 -10.52 -4.65
N THR A 89 3.88 -9.31 -4.55
CA THR A 89 4.58 -8.05 -4.75
C THR A 89 5.65 -7.80 -3.68
N ILE A 90 5.32 -8.05 -2.40
CA ILE A 90 6.26 -7.96 -1.28
C ILE A 90 7.41 -8.96 -1.47
N ILE A 91 7.10 -10.21 -1.82
CA ILE A 91 8.11 -11.23 -2.09
C ILE A 91 9.03 -10.81 -3.24
N ASN A 92 8.46 -10.37 -4.37
CA ASN A 92 9.24 -9.93 -5.53
C ASN A 92 10.14 -8.74 -5.19
N TYR A 93 9.65 -7.78 -4.40
CA TYR A 93 10.43 -6.64 -3.93
C TYR A 93 11.67 -7.10 -3.15
N TYR A 94 11.51 -8.01 -2.19
CA TYR A 94 12.63 -8.50 -1.38
C TYR A 94 13.51 -9.54 -2.07
N GLN A 95 13.04 -10.20 -3.12
CA GLN A 95 13.88 -11.06 -3.95
C GLN A 95 14.93 -10.27 -4.74
N ASP A 96 14.61 -9.03 -5.13
CA ASP A 96 15.59 -8.11 -5.71
C ASP A 96 16.73 -7.85 -4.71
N MET A 97 17.94 -8.24 -5.11
CA MET A 97 19.14 -8.13 -4.29
C MET A 97 19.44 -6.68 -3.85
N GLN A 98 19.00 -5.67 -4.61
CA GLN A 98 19.16 -4.27 -4.24
C GLN A 98 18.26 -3.88 -3.08
N ASN A 99 17.09 -4.51 -2.97
CA ASN A 99 16.04 -4.22 -1.99
C ASN A 99 16.02 -5.20 -0.80
N ARG A 100 16.89 -6.22 -0.80
CA ARG A 100 17.01 -7.13 0.36
C ARG A 100 17.33 -6.35 1.63
N PRO A 101 16.58 -6.58 2.72
CA PRO A 101 16.94 -6.09 4.04
C PRO A 101 18.35 -6.58 4.39
N ILE A 102 19.11 -5.77 5.13
CA ILE A 102 20.51 -6.09 5.49
C ILE A 102 20.61 -7.46 6.19
N TRP A 103 19.60 -7.82 6.99
CA TRP A 103 19.52 -9.11 7.69
C TRP A 103 19.25 -10.33 6.78
N MET A 104 18.85 -10.14 5.51
CA MET A 104 18.69 -11.22 4.52
C MET A 104 19.92 -11.43 3.62
N ARG A 105 20.99 -10.63 3.78
CA ARG A 105 22.19 -10.66 2.90
C ARG A 105 23.32 -11.58 3.40
N GLN A 106 23.09 -12.38 4.45
CA GLN A 106 24.14 -13.12 5.18
C GLN A 106 24.07 -14.66 5.02
N ILE A 107 23.55 -15.17 3.90
CA ILE A 107 23.61 -16.61 3.56
C ILE A 107 24.50 -16.81 2.34
#